data_AF-A0A1X0QD27-F1
#
_entry.id   AF-A0A1X0QD27-F1
#
_cell.length_a   1.000
_cell.length_b   1.000
_cell.length_c   1.000
_cell.angle_alpha   90.00
_cell.angle_beta   90.00
_cell.angle_gamma   90.00
#
_symmetry.space_group_name_H-M   'P 1'
#
loop_
_entity.id
_entity.type
_entity.pdbx_description
1 polymer ?
#
loop_
_entity_poly.entity_id
_entity_poly.type
_entity_poly.pdbx_seq_one_letter_code
_entity_poly.pdbx_strand_id
1 'polypeptide(L)'
;MEQYDDNLDENKVKPISKLLLSAYITNTNQSIVYLLKIFYLTETNYIQQYLSCFFYEYFRKNNTNVLVSVFIEVLLTIEKYEKVFIDQTFYWLSLNKKHFDEQQLDLVILIIAHLINNISDSKLLYPILLQISYNKDFAEKIKVIINNINEIIEFEPKENYLTVLNLLDK
;
A
#
# COMPACT_ATOMS: atom_id res chain seq x y z
N MET A 1 0.74 -11.79 23.68
CA MET A 1 2.08 -12.29 23.33
C MET A 1 2.44 -11.61 22.03
N GLU A 2 3.45 -10.74 22.06
CA GLU A 2 3.95 -10.08 20.85
C GLU A 2 4.73 -11.12 20.06
N GLN A 3 4.21 -11.51 18.89
CA GLN A 3 5.01 -12.19 17.88
C GLN A 3 5.97 -11.15 17.30
N TYR A 4 7.16 -11.05 17.88
CA TYR A 4 8.28 -10.45 17.18
C TYR A 4 8.60 -11.39 16.01
N ASP A 5 8.55 -10.86 14.78
CA ASP A 5 9.05 -11.58 13.61
C ASP A 5 10.58 -11.69 13.78
N ASP A 6 11.07 -12.89 14.10
CA ASP A 6 12.48 -13.23 14.38
C ASP A 6 13.44 -12.84 13.23
N ASN A 7 12.92 -12.32 12.10
CA ASN A 7 13.68 -11.94 10.91
C ASN A 7 14.02 -10.43 10.80
N LEU A 8 13.57 -9.59 11.74
CA LEU A 8 13.76 -8.14 11.67
C LEU A 8 15.12 -7.67 12.24
N ASP A 9 16.20 -7.89 11.47
CA ASP A 9 17.56 -7.48 11.86
C ASP A 9 17.90 -6.00 11.58
N GLU A 10 17.76 -5.13 12.58
CA GLU A 10 18.01 -3.68 12.47
C GLU A 10 19.38 -3.31 11.85
N ASN A 11 20.40 -4.19 11.94
CA ASN A 11 21.72 -3.92 11.35
C ASN A 11 21.68 -3.80 9.83
N LYS A 12 20.66 -4.38 9.17
CA LYS A 12 20.47 -4.33 7.71
C LYS A 12 19.80 -3.05 7.23
N VAL A 13 19.21 -2.25 8.12
CA VAL A 13 18.48 -1.02 7.77
C VAL A 13 19.34 -0.04 6.98
N LYS A 14 20.52 0.31 7.49
CA LYS A 14 21.41 1.29 6.83
C LYS A 14 21.97 0.78 5.50
N PRO A 15 22.52 -0.45 5.39
CA PRO A 15 22.96 -1.00 4.11
C PRO A 15 21.86 -1.03 3.05
N ILE A 16 20.67 -1.56 3.37
CA ILE A 16 19.56 -1.67 2.43
C ILE A 16 19.11 -0.28 1.96
N SER A 17 18.93 0.66 2.90
CA SER A 17 18.52 2.04 2.58
C SER A 17 19.50 2.73 1.62
N LYS A 18 20.81 2.54 1.84
CA LYS A 18 21.85 3.10 0.94
C LYS A 18 21.81 2.49 -0.46
N LEU A 19 21.62 1.17 -0.55
CA LEU A 19 21.51 0.47 -1.83
C LEU A 19 20.28 0.91 -2.62
N LEU A 20 19.14 1.08 -1.94
CA LEU A 20 17.91 1.60 -2.54
C LEU A 20 18.09 3.03 -3.06
N LEU A 21 18.67 3.94 -2.27
CA LEU A 21 18.92 5.33 -2.70
C LEU A 21 19.89 5.43 -3.88
N SER A 22 20.77 4.45 -4.02
CA SER A 22 21.78 4.39 -5.07
C SER A 22 21.33 3.57 -6.29
N ALA A 23 20.08 3.05 -6.28
CA ALA A 23 19.50 2.21 -7.34
C ALA A 23 20.31 0.93 -7.67
N TYR A 24 21.00 0.34 -6.69
CA TYR A 24 21.82 -0.89 -6.85
C TYR A 24 21.11 -2.18 -6.43
N ILE A 25 19.82 -2.14 -6.11
CA ILE A 25 19.03 -3.32 -5.74
C ILE A 25 17.92 -3.55 -6.77
N THR A 26 17.72 -4.82 -7.13
CA THR A 26 16.62 -5.28 -8.00
C THR A 26 15.37 -5.66 -7.19
N ASN A 27 15.54 -6.12 -5.95
CA ASN A 27 14.45 -6.57 -5.07
C ASN A 27 13.86 -5.40 -4.27
N THR A 28 13.46 -4.35 -4.97
CA THR A 28 13.03 -3.08 -4.38
C THR A 28 11.80 -3.24 -3.49
N ASN A 29 10.77 -3.96 -3.94
CA ASN A 29 9.52 -4.16 -3.18
C ASN A 29 9.77 -4.88 -1.85
N GLN A 30 10.45 -6.03 -1.89
CA GLN A 30 10.79 -6.81 -0.69
C GLN A 30 11.63 -5.98 0.30
N SER A 31 12.57 -5.17 -0.20
CA SER A 31 13.38 -4.30 0.63
C SER A 31 12.55 -3.21 1.29
N ILE A 32 11.60 -2.60 0.58
CA ILE A 32 10.70 -1.58 1.15
C ILE A 32 9.73 -2.20 2.15
N VAL A 33 9.14 -3.38 1.87
CA VAL A 33 8.34 -4.13 2.84
C VAL A 33 9.13 -4.33 4.13
N TYR A 34 10.35 -4.85 4.01
CA TYR A 34 11.22 -5.09 5.15
C TYR A 34 11.47 -3.81 5.97
N LEU A 35 11.83 -2.70 5.32
CA LEU A 35 12.08 -1.45 6.01
C LEU A 35 10.81 -0.85 6.64
N LEU A 36 9.64 -0.99 6.01
CA LEU A 36 8.37 -0.53 6.58
C LEU A 36 7.97 -1.37 7.79
N LYS A 37 8.16 -2.70 7.74
CA LYS A 37 7.96 -3.58 8.89
C LYS A 37 8.88 -3.19 10.05
N ILE A 38 10.18 -2.97 9.80
CA ILE A 38 11.10 -2.43 10.82
C ILE A 38 10.56 -1.12 11.39
N PHE A 39 10.17 -0.18 10.53
CA PHE A 39 9.76 1.16 10.94
C PHE A 39 8.57 1.16 11.91
N TYR A 40 7.57 0.32 11.68
CA TYR A 40 6.39 0.26 12.54
C TYR A 40 6.53 -0.73 13.70
N LEU A 41 7.26 -1.84 13.53
CA LEU A 41 7.28 -2.94 14.50
C LEU A 41 8.46 -2.89 15.47
N THR A 42 9.47 -2.05 15.23
CA THR A 42 10.58 -1.86 16.19
C THR A 42 10.34 -0.68 17.11
N GLU A 43 10.81 -0.77 18.35
CA GLU A 43 10.70 0.31 19.35
C GLU A 43 11.92 1.26 19.35
N THR A 44 12.91 1.02 18.49
CA THR A 44 14.17 1.77 18.48
C THR A 44 14.01 3.15 17.84
N ASN A 45 13.90 4.19 18.68
CA ASN A 45 13.71 5.58 18.25
C ASN A 45 14.73 6.06 17.18
N TYR A 46 16.00 5.67 17.30
CA TYR A 46 17.03 6.08 16.34
C TYR A 46 16.78 5.49 14.94
N ILE A 47 16.37 4.22 14.85
CA ILE A 47 16.07 3.54 13.59
C ILE A 47 14.84 4.17 12.94
N GLN A 48 13.80 4.46 13.73
CA GLN A 48 12.59 5.12 13.24
C GLN A 48 12.89 6.52 12.69
N GLN A 49 13.70 7.33 13.38
CA GLN A 49 14.11 8.64 12.89
C GLN A 49 14.90 8.54 11.57
N TYR A 50 15.85 7.60 11.51
CA TYR A 50 16.61 7.33 10.29
C TYR A 50 15.69 6.94 9.12
N LEU A 51 14.76 6.01 9.36
CA LEU A 51 13.82 5.52 8.35
C LEU A 51 12.83 6.61 7.92
N SER A 52 12.39 7.49 8.83
CA SER A 52 11.56 8.65 8.48
C SER A 52 12.26 9.55 7.46
N CYS A 53 13.54 9.86 7.69
CA CYS A 53 14.34 10.62 6.74
C CYS A 53 14.54 9.87 5.43
N PHE A 54 14.85 8.57 5.49
CA PHE A 54 15.03 7.73 4.31
C PHE A 54 13.77 7.68 3.44
N PHE A 55 12.60 7.39 4.00
CA PHE A 55 11.36 7.28 3.23
C PHE A 55 10.98 8.60 2.58
N TYR A 56 11.13 9.72 3.29
CA TYR A 56 10.95 11.05 2.70
C TYR A 56 11.87 11.25 1.48
N GLU A 57 13.17 10.98 1.63
CA GLU A 57 14.16 11.13 0.56
C GLU A 57 13.94 10.17 -0.62
N TYR A 58 13.50 8.96 -0.33
CA TYR A 58 13.29 7.93 -1.32
C TYR A 58 12.02 8.20 -2.14
N PHE A 59 10.90 8.48 -1.49
CA PHE A 59 9.62 8.69 -2.15
C PHE A 59 9.52 10.02 -2.89
N ARG A 60 10.15 11.10 -2.39
CA ARG A 60 10.20 12.39 -3.11
C ARG A 60 10.96 12.31 -4.44
N LYS A 61 11.73 11.24 -4.70
CA LYS A 61 12.47 11.00 -5.95
C LYS A 61 11.67 10.12 -6.94
N ASN A 62 10.35 10.25 -6.98
CA ASN A 62 9.45 9.46 -7.85
C ASN A 62 9.42 7.94 -7.59
N ASN A 63 9.83 7.45 -6.42
CA ASN A 63 9.76 6.02 -6.10
C ASN A 63 8.46 5.59 -5.39
N THR A 64 7.41 6.42 -5.44
CA THR A 64 6.14 6.17 -4.75
C THR A 64 5.33 4.99 -5.33
N ASN A 65 5.59 4.57 -6.57
CA ASN A 65 4.94 3.37 -7.14
C ASN A 65 5.26 2.10 -6.34
N VAL A 66 6.46 2.01 -5.77
CA VAL A 66 6.83 0.88 -4.91
C VAL A 66 5.95 0.83 -3.66
N LEU A 67 5.66 1.99 -3.06
CA LEU A 67 4.80 2.11 -1.89
C LEU A 67 3.40 1.57 -2.19
N VAL A 68 2.82 1.91 -3.34
CA VAL A 68 1.54 1.36 -3.79
C VAL A 68 1.62 -0.16 -3.87
N SER A 69 2.64 -0.70 -4.54
CA SER A 69 2.76 -2.15 -4.77
C SER A 69 2.92 -3.00 -3.51
N VAL A 70 3.39 -2.42 -2.40
CA VAL A 70 3.59 -3.12 -1.13
C VAL A 70 2.52 -2.79 -0.08
N PHE A 71 1.58 -1.90 -0.41
CA PHE A 71 0.65 -1.31 0.55
C PHE A 71 -0.16 -2.36 1.31
N ILE A 72 -0.82 -3.28 0.58
CA ILE A 72 -1.68 -4.31 1.18
C ILE A 72 -0.87 -5.23 2.08
N GLU A 73 0.28 -5.72 1.61
CA GLU A 73 1.15 -6.63 2.37
C GLU A 73 1.59 -5.98 3.69
N VAL A 74 2.03 -4.72 3.64
CA VAL A 74 2.47 -4.01 4.84
C VAL A 74 1.29 -3.76 5.77
N LEU A 75 0.19 -3.19 5.27
CA LEU A 75 -0.98 -2.84 6.06
C LEU A 75 -1.50 -4.03 6.87
N LEU A 76 -1.65 -5.19 6.22
CA LEU A 76 -2.13 -6.41 6.86
C LEU A 76 -1.13 -7.00 7.88
N THR A 77 0.14 -6.57 7.88
CA THR A 77 1.14 -7.01 8.85
C THR A 77 1.22 -6.11 10.09
N ILE A 78 0.87 -4.83 9.97
CA ILE A 78 1.13 -3.80 11.01
C ILE A 78 -0.14 -3.41 11.79
N GLU A 79 -0.94 -4.37 12.21
CA GLU A 79 -2.30 -4.19 12.79
C GLU A 79 -2.41 -3.03 13.81
N LYS A 80 -1.41 -2.83 14.69
CA LYS A 80 -1.42 -1.75 15.71
C LYS A 80 -1.26 -0.34 15.12
N TYR A 81 -0.73 -0.21 13.91
CA TYR A 81 -0.28 1.04 13.30
C TYR A 81 -0.99 1.37 11.98
N GLU A 82 -2.05 0.63 11.63
CA GLU A 82 -2.80 0.75 10.37
C GLU A 82 -3.14 2.20 10.02
N LYS A 83 -3.78 2.93 10.94
CA LYS A 83 -4.18 4.33 10.72
C LYS A 83 -2.98 5.22 10.41
N VAL A 84 -1.90 5.10 11.18
CA VAL A 84 -0.69 5.91 11.01
C VAL A 84 -0.05 5.61 9.66
N PHE A 85 -0.01 4.35 9.25
CA PHE A 85 0.52 3.95 7.94
C PHE A 85 -0.33 4.43 6.78
N ILE A 86 -1.66 4.41 6.90
CA ILE A 86 -2.57 4.95 5.89
C ILE A 86 -2.32 6.46 5.71
N ASP A 87 -2.31 7.21 6.82
CA ASP A 87 -2.08 8.67 6.80
C ASP A 87 -0.71 9.00 6.19
N GLN A 88 0.34 8.25 6.58
CA GLN A 88 1.69 8.43 6.04
C GLN A 88 1.82 8.01 4.57
N THR A 89 1.08 6.99 4.14
CA THR A 89 1.04 6.57 2.74
C THR A 89 0.50 7.71 1.87
N PHE A 90 -0.64 8.30 2.25
CA PHE A 90 -1.20 9.44 1.52
C PHE A 90 -0.26 10.64 1.51
N TYR A 91 0.40 10.93 2.64
CA TYR A 91 1.43 11.95 2.69
C TYR A 91 2.56 11.68 1.69
N TRP A 92 3.13 10.48 1.67
CA TRP A 92 4.24 10.14 0.76
C TRP A 92 3.82 10.16 -0.71
N LEU A 93 2.63 9.67 -1.05
CA LEU A 93 2.08 9.79 -2.40
C LEU A 93 1.96 11.27 -2.80
N SER A 94 1.51 12.14 -1.90
CA SER A 94 1.33 13.57 -2.16
C SER A 94 2.64 14.33 -2.45
N LEU A 95 3.80 13.75 -2.12
CA LEU A 95 5.10 14.33 -2.45
C LEU A 95 5.31 14.44 -3.96
N ASN A 96 4.67 13.57 -4.77
CA ASN A 96 4.74 13.62 -6.24
C ASN A 96 3.43 14.11 -6.86
N LYS A 97 3.19 15.41 -6.79
CA LYS A 97 1.98 16.06 -7.35
C LYS A 97 1.65 15.69 -8.81
N LYS A 98 2.67 15.41 -9.63
CA LYS A 98 2.49 15.07 -11.05
C LYS A 98 1.81 13.71 -11.25
N HIS A 99 2.09 12.75 -10.36
CA HIS A 99 1.62 11.36 -10.47
C HIS A 99 0.64 11.00 -9.35
N PHE A 100 0.24 11.96 -8.52
CA PHE A 100 -0.57 11.70 -7.34
C PHE A 100 -1.92 11.05 -7.71
N ASP A 101 -2.65 11.62 -8.67
CA ASP A 101 -3.96 11.09 -9.10
C ASP A 101 -3.83 9.69 -9.72
N GLU A 102 -2.74 9.43 -10.46
CA GLU A 102 -2.44 8.12 -11.06
C GLU A 102 -2.11 7.09 -9.97
N GLN A 103 -1.30 7.45 -8.99
CA GLN A 103 -0.92 6.57 -7.88
C GLN A 103 -2.09 6.28 -6.94
N GLN A 104 -2.99 7.24 -6.75
CA GLN A 104 -4.25 7.00 -6.07
C GLN A 104 -5.12 6.01 -6.84
N LEU A 105 -5.16 6.07 -8.17
CA LEU A 105 -5.87 5.08 -8.99
C LEU A 105 -5.28 3.69 -8.84
N ASP A 106 -3.95 3.58 -8.92
CA ASP A 106 -3.26 2.31 -8.76
C ASP A 106 -3.53 1.68 -7.38
N LEU A 107 -3.53 2.50 -6.33
CA LEU A 107 -3.85 2.06 -4.97
C LEU A 107 -5.28 1.51 -4.88
N VAL A 108 -6.23 2.17 -5.54
CA VAL A 108 -7.63 1.73 -5.55
C VAL A 108 -7.82 0.43 -6.30
N ILE A 109 -7.21 0.33 -7.47
CA ILE A 109 -7.22 -0.91 -8.26
C ILE A 109 -6.64 -2.05 -7.42
N LEU A 110 -5.52 -1.81 -6.74
CA LEU A 110 -4.88 -2.79 -5.87
C LEU A 110 -5.80 -3.22 -4.72
N ILE A 111 -6.42 -2.28 -4.01
CA ILE A 111 -7.34 -2.57 -2.91
C ILE A 111 -8.53 -3.39 -3.42
N ILE A 112 -9.12 -3.01 -4.54
CA ILE A 112 -10.29 -3.69 -5.10
C ILE A 112 -9.93 -5.10 -5.57
N ALA A 113 -8.82 -5.25 -6.29
CA ALA A 113 -8.34 -6.55 -6.73
C ALA A 113 -8.09 -7.49 -5.53
N HIS A 114 -7.58 -6.96 -4.42
CA HIS A 114 -7.43 -7.73 -3.19
C HIS A 114 -8.78 -8.13 -2.59
N LEU A 115 -9.74 -7.20 -2.50
CA LEU A 115 -11.06 -7.45 -1.91
C LEU A 115 -11.91 -8.45 -2.71
N ILE A 116 -11.74 -8.52 -4.03
CA ILE A 116 -12.40 -9.54 -4.88
C ILE A 116 -12.01 -10.94 -4.40
N ASN A 117 -10.73 -11.13 -4.07
CA ASN A 117 -10.19 -12.42 -3.62
C ASN A 117 -10.34 -12.63 -2.10
N ASN A 118 -10.39 -11.55 -1.31
CA ASN A 118 -10.32 -11.60 0.16
C ASN A 118 -11.32 -10.62 0.80
N ILE A 119 -12.63 -10.89 0.66
CA ILE A 119 -13.69 -10.01 1.16
C ILE A 119 -13.67 -9.81 2.68
N SER A 120 -13.02 -10.71 3.43
CA SER A 120 -12.82 -10.61 4.88
C SER A 120 -12.16 -9.28 5.30
N ASP A 121 -11.32 -8.73 4.43
CA ASP A 121 -10.51 -7.54 4.73
C ASP A 121 -11.26 -6.24 4.43
N SER A 122 -12.52 -6.34 3.98
CA SER A 122 -13.39 -5.21 3.65
C SER A 122 -13.55 -4.20 4.79
N LYS A 123 -13.59 -4.63 6.05
CA LYS A 123 -13.70 -3.71 7.20
C LYS A 123 -12.52 -2.75 7.30
N LEU A 124 -11.32 -3.20 6.94
CA LEU A 124 -10.09 -2.42 6.99
C LEU A 124 -9.91 -1.60 5.71
N LEU A 125 -10.14 -2.22 4.55
CA LEU A 125 -9.81 -1.64 3.26
C LEU A 125 -10.89 -0.70 2.70
N TYR A 126 -12.16 -0.94 3.01
CA TYR A 126 -13.25 -0.12 2.50
C TYR A 126 -13.20 1.35 2.97
N PRO A 127 -12.91 1.64 4.26
CA PRO A 127 -12.76 3.03 4.70
C PRO A 127 -11.65 3.80 3.96
N ILE A 128 -10.59 3.12 3.51
CA ILE A 128 -9.50 3.74 2.73
C ILE A 128 -10.02 4.16 1.36
N LEU A 129 -10.82 3.31 0.70
CA LEU A 129 -11.45 3.64 -0.59
C LEU A 129 -12.33 4.89 -0.49
N LEU A 130 -13.01 5.11 0.64
CA LEU A 130 -13.85 6.30 0.85
C LEU A 130 -13.04 7.59 1.08
N GLN A 131 -11.77 7.48 1.49
CA GLN A 131 -10.91 8.64 1.72
C GLN A 131 -10.32 9.20 0.44
N ILE A 132 -10.23 8.39 -0.61
CA ILE A 132 -9.65 8.82 -1.88
C ILE A 132 -10.76 9.48 -2.69
N SER A 133 -10.60 10.77 -3.02
CA SER A 133 -11.59 11.48 -3.81
C SER A 133 -11.47 11.07 -5.28
N TYR A 134 -12.55 10.52 -5.83
CA TYR A 134 -12.63 10.16 -7.24
C TYR A 134 -13.41 11.22 -8.00
N ASN A 135 -12.92 11.63 -9.17
CA ASN A 135 -13.79 12.31 -10.14
C ASN A 135 -14.66 11.27 -10.87
N LYS A 136 -15.73 11.69 -11.56
CA LYS A 136 -16.64 10.75 -12.24
C LYS A 136 -15.94 9.86 -13.26
N ASP A 137 -14.94 10.38 -13.97
CA ASP A 137 -14.15 9.59 -14.94
C ASP A 137 -13.36 8.46 -14.27
N PHE A 138 -12.99 8.65 -13.01
CA PHE A 138 -12.27 7.69 -12.19
C PHE A 138 -13.17 6.53 -11.74
N ALA A 139 -14.41 6.83 -11.33
CA ALA A 139 -15.39 5.80 -10.97
C ALA A 139 -15.72 4.89 -12.15
N GLU A 140 -15.88 5.45 -13.35
CA GLU A 140 -16.14 4.67 -14.56
C GLU A 140 -14.94 3.78 -14.96
N LYS A 141 -13.71 4.27 -14.82
CA LYS A 141 -12.50 3.44 -15.04
C LYS A 141 -12.43 2.26 -14.08
N ILE A 142 -12.75 2.48 -12.81
CA ILE A 142 -12.77 1.40 -11.81
C ILE A 142 -13.83 0.37 -12.18
N LYS A 143 -15.05 0.77 -12.53
CA LYS A 143 -16.11 -0.16 -12.96
C LYS A 143 -15.66 -1.04 -14.12
N VAL A 144 -15.04 -0.44 -15.14
CA VAL A 144 -14.48 -1.19 -16.28
C VAL A 144 -13.43 -2.20 -15.82
N ILE A 145 -12.52 -1.79 -14.93
CA ILE A 145 -11.47 -2.68 -14.41
C ILE A 145 -12.07 -3.85 -13.62
N ILE A 146 -13.05 -3.59 -12.76
CA ILE A 146 -13.73 -4.65 -11.99
C ILE A 146 -14.45 -5.61 -12.94
N ASN A 147 -15.18 -5.08 -13.93
CA ASN A 147 -15.88 -5.91 -14.92
C ASN A 147 -14.89 -6.81 -15.68
N ASN A 148 -13.74 -6.27 -16.10
CA ASN A 148 -12.69 -7.04 -16.77
C ASN A 148 -12.06 -8.10 -15.84
N ILE A 149 -11.81 -7.76 -14.56
CA ILE A 149 -11.30 -8.73 -13.57
C ILE A 149 -12.30 -9.87 -13.39
N ASN A 150 -13.60 -9.57 -13.36
CA ASN A 150 -14.66 -10.56 -13.29
C ASN A 150 -14.75 -11.47 -14.52
N GLU A 151 -14.59 -10.92 -15.72
CA GLU A 151 -14.55 -11.71 -16.95
C GLU A 151 -13.35 -12.66 -16.98
N ILE A 152 -12.26 -12.30 -16.30
CA ILE A 152 -11.05 -13.14 -16.16
C ILE A 152 -11.24 -14.19 -15.06
N ILE A 153 -11.98 -13.87 -13.99
CA ILE A 153 -12.28 -14.77 -12.87
C ILE A 153 -13.61 -15.49 -13.15
N GLU A 154 -13.58 -16.50 -14.03
CA GLU A 154 -14.74 -17.38 -14.31
C GLU A 154 -15.13 -18.34 -13.15
N PHE A 155 -14.59 -18.16 -11.94
CA PHE A 155 -14.91 -19.01 -10.77
C PHE A 155 -15.25 -18.14 -9.54
N GLU A 156 -16.43 -18.38 -8.97
CA GLU A 156 -17.12 -17.72 -7.84
C GLU A 156 -16.33 -16.89 -6.78
N PRO A 157 -16.99 -15.92 -6.10
CA PRO A 157 -18.44 -15.72 -5.98
C PRO A 157 -18.93 -14.35 -6.46
N LYS A 158 -20.02 -14.37 -7.26
CA LYS A 158 -20.76 -13.19 -7.73
C LYS A 158 -21.21 -12.23 -6.61
N GLU A 159 -21.35 -12.72 -5.37
CA GLU A 159 -21.76 -11.92 -4.21
C GLU A 159 -20.71 -10.88 -3.78
N ASN A 160 -19.42 -11.22 -3.81
CA ASN A 160 -18.34 -10.30 -3.43
C ASN A 160 -18.23 -9.16 -4.46
N TYR A 161 -18.33 -9.49 -5.74
CA TYR A 161 -18.34 -8.53 -6.84
C TYR A 161 -19.51 -7.55 -6.77
N LEU A 162 -20.74 -8.05 -6.64
CA LEU A 162 -21.92 -7.18 -6.56
C LEU A 162 -21.83 -6.27 -5.34
N THR A 163 -21.26 -6.78 -4.24
CA THR A 163 -20.98 -5.95 -3.06
C THR A 163 -19.99 -4.85 -3.40
N VAL A 164 -18.84 -5.15 -4.01
CA VAL A 164 -17.83 -4.13 -4.39
C VAL A 164 -18.39 -3.10 -5.38
N LEU A 165 -19.16 -3.52 -6.39
CA LEU A 165 -19.77 -2.58 -7.34
C LEU A 165 -20.80 -1.66 -6.66
N ASN A 166 -21.69 -2.20 -5.83
CA ASN A 166 -22.67 -1.40 -5.09
C ASN A 166 -22.01 -0.37 -4.16
N LEU A 167 -20.76 -0.60 -3.76
CA LEU A 167 -19.98 0.34 -2.95
C LEU A 167 -19.41 1.50 -3.78
N LEU A 168 -19.23 1.33 -5.10
CA LEU A 168 -18.74 2.38 -6.00
C LEU A 168 -19.85 3.27 -6.58
N ASP A 169 -21.11 2.84 -6.49
CA ASP A 169 -22.28 3.58 -6.98
C ASP A 169 -22.88 4.57 -5.97
N LYS A 170 -22.28 4.72 -4.79
CA LYS A 170 -22.67 5.69 -3.75
C LYS A 170 -21.82 6.96 -3.80
#